data_AF-A0A920HDC8-F1
#
_entry.id   AF-A0A920HDC8-F1
#
_cell.length_a   1.000
_cell.length_b   1.000
_cell.length_c   1.000
_cell.angle_alpha   90.00
_cell.angle_beta   90.00
_cell.angle_gamma   90.00
#
_symmetry.space_group_name_H-M   'P 1'
#
loop_
_entity.id
_entity.type
_entity.pdbx_description
1 polymer ?
#
loop_
_entity_poly.entity_id
_entity_poly.type
_entity_poly.pdbx_seq_one_letter_code
_entity_poly.pdbx_strand_id
1 'polypeptide(L)'
;MQLHTSNNKQAGLVFISPASFASTWSAGQGLWLRPVGIAPLNALRTVLDADSALPLAGGPYGFTHLDLVTGEKAAGYKAARVSIAEARQITKDEAAGQLAAITGPRQAFAGLPMDRVQVMGIVNVTPDSFSDGGRFFDTEDAIAHGRGMAADGATVLDVGGESTRPGAEPVSTEDELTRITPVISALAKDGHLVSADTRHSAVMGPASLRERVSSTMFPASLMKVQQR
;
A
#
# COMPACT_ATOMS: atom_id res chain seq x y z
N MET A 1 11.12 31.34 -34.85
CA MET A 1 11.31 30.19 -33.94
C MET A 1 10.01 30.03 -33.16
N GLN A 2 9.09 29.18 -33.65
CA GLN A 2 7.80 28.92 -33.01
C GLN A 2 8.04 28.12 -31.73
N LEU A 3 7.73 28.71 -30.58
CA LEU A 3 7.63 27.99 -29.32
C LEU A 3 6.33 27.16 -29.36
N HIS A 4 6.48 25.88 -29.70
CA HIS A 4 5.48 24.87 -29.41
C HIS A 4 5.33 24.79 -27.88
N THR A 5 4.32 25.47 -27.34
CA THR A 5 3.84 25.16 -26.00
C THR A 5 2.95 23.93 -26.13
N SER A 6 3.51 22.76 -25.81
CA SER A 6 2.74 21.54 -25.64
C SER A 6 1.81 21.76 -24.45
N ASN A 7 0.56 22.13 -24.76
CA ASN A 7 -0.50 22.31 -23.79
C ASN A 7 -0.96 20.93 -23.30
N ASN A 8 -0.14 20.28 -22.47
CA ASN A 8 -0.46 19.00 -21.86
C ASN A 8 -1.47 19.25 -20.72
N LYS A 9 -2.72 19.58 -21.08
CA LYS A 9 -3.84 19.56 -20.14
C LYS A 9 -3.91 18.12 -19.61
N GLN A 10 -3.44 17.89 -18.38
CA GLN A 10 -3.72 16.66 -17.67
C GLN A 10 -5.23 16.47 -17.67
N ALA A 11 -5.69 15.44 -18.36
CA ALA A 11 -7.11 15.21 -18.51
C ALA A 11 -7.68 14.81 -17.14
N GLY A 12 -8.49 15.69 -16.56
CA GLY A 12 -9.02 15.57 -15.20
C GLY A 12 -10.20 14.60 -15.08
N LEU A 13 -10.73 14.49 -13.87
CA LEU A 13 -11.97 13.76 -13.58
C LEU A 13 -13.17 14.70 -13.73
N VAL A 14 -14.14 14.33 -14.56
CA VAL A 14 -15.38 15.08 -14.77
C VAL A 14 -16.57 14.26 -14.30
N PHE A 15 -17.40 14.84 -13.44
CA PHE A 15 -18.67 14.22 -13.07
C PHE A 15 -19.74 14.48 -14.13
N ILE A 16 -20.41 13.41 -14.55
CA ILE A 16 -21.55 13.42 -15.48
C ILE A 16 -22.77 12.81 -14.80
N SER A 17 -23.94 13.02 -15.40
CA SER A 17 -25.16 12.41 -14.88
C SER A 17 -25.11 10.87 -15.01
N PRO A 18 -25.79 10.11 -14.13
CA PRO A 18 -25.95 8.67 -14.28
C PRO A 18 -26.49 8.26 -15.66
N ALA A 19 -27.47 9.00 -16.19
CA ALA A 19 -28.03 8.75 -17.51
C ALA A 19 -26.98 8.94 -18.62
N SER A 20 -26.15 9.97 -18.53
CA SER A 20 -25.05 10.21 -19.47
C SER A 20 -23.97 9.13 -19.37
N PHE A 21 -23.70 8.61 -18.17
CA PHE A 21 -22.76 7.50 -17.99
C PHE A 21 -23.32 6.22 -18.63
N ALA A 22 -24.57 5.88 -18.31
CA ALA A 22 -25.23 4.68 -18.83
C ALA A 22 -25.36 4.66 -20.36
N SER A 23 -25.48 5.82 -21.01
CA SER A 23 -25.54 5.92 -22.47
C SER A 23 -24.19 5.94 -23.17
N THR A 24 -23.10 6.22 -22.46
CA THR A 24 -21.76 6.36 -23.07
C THR A 24 -20.77 5.27 -22.68
N TRP A 25 -21.02 4.58 -21.58
CA TRP A 25 -20.22 3.45 -21.13
C TRP A 25 -20.75 2.12 -21.68
N SER A 26 -19.85 1.20 -22.03
CA SER A 26 -20.18 -0.15 -22.48
C SER A 26 -19.31 -1.21 -21.81
N ALA A 27 -19.83 -2.44 -21.71
CA ALA A 27 -19.08 -3.61 -21.24
C ALA A 27 -17.72 -3.74 -21.96
N GLY A 28 -16.70 -4.20 -21.24
CA GLY A 28 -15.32 -4.25 -21.71
C GLY A 28 -14.55 -2.92 -21.70
N GLN A 29 -15.20 -1.77 -21.47
CA GLN A 29 -14.48 -0.52 -21.18
C GLN A 29 -14.01 -0.51 -19.73
N GLY A 30 -12.89 0.18 -19.47
CA GLY A 30 -12.38 0.37 -18.11
C GLY A 30 -13.45 0.93 -17.18
N LEU A 31 -13.69 0.22 -16.08
CA LEU A 31 -14.65 0.57 -15.03
C LEU A 31 -13.92 0.48 -13.69
N TRP A 32 -13.97 1.55 -12.90
CA TRP A 32 -13.51 1.54 -11.52
C TRP A 32 -14.64 1.98 -10.60
N LEU A 33 -14.84 1.25 -9.52
CA LEU A 33 -15.83 1.57 -8.50
C LEU A 33 -15.17 2.29 -7.33
N ARG A 34 -15.71 3.47 -6.96
CA ARG A 34 -15.30 4.17 -5.74
C ARG A 34 -16.45 4.20 -4.72
N PRO A 35 -16.36 3.51 -3.58
CA PRO A 35 -17.35 3.59 -2.52
C PRO A 35 -17.40 4.99 -1.91
N VAL A 36 -18.61 5.52 -1.73
CA VAL A 36 -18.87 6.86 -1.18
C VAL A 36 -20.10 6.84 -0.26
N GLY A 37 -20.25 7.90 0.56
CA GLY A 37 -21.24 7.90 1.65
C GLY A 37 -20.85 6.91 2.75
N ILE A 38 -19.57 6.95 3.15
CA ILE A 38 -19.00 6.03 4.14
C ILE A 38 -19.43 6.46 5.54
N ALA A 39 -19.97 5.53 6.31
CA ALA A 39 -20.38 5.74 7.70
C ALA A 39 -20.33 4.41 8.49
N PRO A 40 -20.45 4.44 9.83
CA PRO A 40 -20.57 3.21 10.61
C PRO A 40 -21.71 2.33 10.09
N LEU A 41 -21.41 1.06 9.79
CA LEU A 41 -22.34 0.14 9.15
C LEU A 41 -23.55 -0.14 10.04
N ASN A 42 -23.35 -0.20 11.35
CA ASN A 42 -24.43 -0.36 12.31
C ASN A 42 -25.43 0.80 12.25
N ALA A 43 -24.96 2.04 12.15
CA ALA A 43 -25.80 3.22 12.01
C ALA A 43 -26.56 3.23 10.69
N LEU A 44 -25.88 2.92 9.57
CA LEU A 44 -26.54 2.83 8.26
C LEU A 44 -27.66 1.80 8.26
N ARG A 45 -27.44 0.63 8.87
CA ARG A 45 -28.42 -0.46 8.96
C ARG A 45 -29.60 -0.19 9.88
N THR A 46 -29.61 0.94 10.60
CA THR A 46 -30.82 1.37 11.34
C THR A 46 -31.88 2.00 10.43
N VAL A 47 -31.46 2.51 9.26
CA VAL A 47 -32.32 3.29 8.36
C VAL A 47 -32.33 2.77 6.91
N LEU A 48 -31.37 1.92 6.55
CA LEU A 48 -31.24 1.33 5.22
C LEU A 48 -31.23 -0.20 5.31
N ASP A 49 -31.77 -0.84 4.28
CA ASP A 49 -31.65 -2.29 4.10
C ASP A 49 -30.21 -2.72 3.75
N ALA A 50 -29.96 -4.03 3.79
CA ALA A 50 -28.62 -4.59 3.59
C ALA A 50 -28.09 -4.43 2.14
N ASP A 51 -28.97 -4.29 1.15
CA ASP A 51 -28.58 -4.07 -0.25
C ASP A 51 -28.28 -2.60 -0.54
N SER A 52 -28.85 -1.69 0.24
CA SER A 52 -28.64 -0.25 0.19
C SER A 52 -27.43 0.23 1.03
N ALA A 53 -26.90 -0.63 1.91
CA ALA A 53 -25.74 -0.34 2.75
C ALA A 53 -24.79 -1.54 2.83
N LEU A 54 -23.79 -1.56 1.96
CA LEU A 54 -22.81 -2.64 1.87
C LEU A 54 -21.62 -2.41 2.82
N PRO A 55 -21.03 -3.47 3.39
CA PRO A 55 -19.85 -3.35 4.23
C PRO A 55 -18.65 -2.88 3.41
N LEU A 56 -17.73 -2.14 4.01
CA LEU A 56 -16.45 -1.79 3.42
C LEU A 56 -15.38 -2.71 4.02
N ALA A 57 -14.71 -3.47 3.16
CA ALA A 57 -13.61 -4.36 3.52
C ALA A 57 -13.97 -5.38 4.63
N GLY A 58 -15.23 -5.81 4.70
CA GLY A 58 -15.76 -6.66 5.77
C GLY A 58 -15.76 -6.03 7.17
N GLY A 59 -15.46 -4.73 7.28
CA GLY A 59 -15.23 -4.03 8.53
C GLY A 59 -16.49 -3.37 9.12
N PRO A 60 -16.30 -2.54 10.17
CA PRO A 60 -17.41 -1.89 10.89
C PRO A 60 -18.00 -0.68 10.16
N TYR A 61 -17.42 -0.28 9.03
CA TYR A 61 -17.92 0.80 8.17
C TYR A 61 -18.60 0.23 6.94
N GLY A 62 -19.58 0.95 6.42
CA GLY A 62 -20.24 0.64 5.16
C GLY A 62 -20.28 1.86 4.24
N PHE A 63 -20.79 1.65 3.04
CA PHE A 63 -21.03 2.70 2.06
C PHE A 63 -22.41 2.52 1.43
N THR A 64 -22.96 3.61 0.90
CA THR A 64 -24.34 3.66 0.37
C THR A 64 -24.41 3.92 -1.12
N HIS A 65 -23.34 4.48 -1.69
CA HIS A 65 -23.28 4.92 -3.08
C HIS A 65 -21.93 4.55 -3.69
N LEU A 66 -21.89 4.56 -5.01
CA LEU A 66 -20.68 4.34 -5.80
C LEU A 66 -20.50 5.51 -6.75
N ASP A 67 -19.26 5.96 -6.92
CA ASP A 67 -18.88 6.65 -8.15
C ASP A 67 -18.40 5.59 -9.14
N LEU A 68 -19.12 5.45 -10.26
CA LEU A 68 -18.68 4.67 -11.41
C LEU A 68 -17.71 5.53 -12.20
N VAL A 69 -16.47 5.09 -12.38
CA VAL A 69 -15.43 5.84 -13.08
C VAL A 69 -15.01 5.08 -14.33
N THR A 70 -14.89 5.79 -15.46
CA THR A 70 -14.37 5.25 -16.72
C THR A 70 -13.44 6.26 -17.39
N GLY A 71 -12.63 5.81 -18.34
CA GLY A 71 -11.69 6.64 -19.10
C GLY A 71 -10.24 6.19 -18.96
N GLU A 72 -9.34 7.00 -19.48
CA GLU A 72 -7.91 6.70 -19.54
C GLU A 72 -7.09 7.97 -19.39
N LYS A 73 -5.83 7.83 -18.97
CA LYS A 73 -4.97 8.98 -18.62
C LYS A 73 -4.84 10.02 -19.74
N ALA A 74 -4.83 9.59 -21.00
CA ALA A 74 -4.70 10.47 -22.16
C ALA A 74 -5.97 11.28 -22.46
N ALA A 75 -7.16 10.67 -22.29
CA ALA A 75 -8.45 11.27 -22.63
C ALA A 75 -9.17 11.89 -21.42
N GLY A 76 -8.75 11.54 -20.21
CA GLY A 76 -9.37 11.95 -18.96
C GLY A 76 -10.39 10.94 -18.47
N TYR A 77 -10.93 11.21 -17.29
CA TYR A 77 -11.85 10.31 -16.61
C TYR A 77 -13.21 10.94 -16.48
N LYS A 78 -14.25 10.11 -16.64
CA LYS A 78 -15.65 10.49 -16.39
C LYS A 78 -16.15 9.67 -15.21
N ALA A 79 -16.95 10.29 -14.35
CA ALA A 79 -17.59 9.61 -13.25
C ALA A 79 -19.07 9.94 -13.11
N ALA A 80 -19.86 8.98 -12.63
CA ALA A 80 -21.22 9.22 -12.19
C ALA A 80 -21.43 8.64 -10.80
N ARG A 81 -22.04 9.43 -9.91
CA ARG A 81 -22.46 8.96 -8.59
C ARG A 81 -23.83 8.30 -8.70
N VAL A 82 -23.95 7.08 -8.22
CA VAL A 82 -25.16 6.27 -8.29
C VAL A 82 -25.39 5.51 -6.98
N SER A 83 -26.64 5.11 -6.73
CA SER A 83 -26.93 4.12 -5.70
C SER A 83 -26.32 2.75 -6.06
N ILE A 84 -26.19 1.86 -5.08
CA ILE A 84 -25.72 0.48 -5.30
C ILE A 84 -26.66 -0.27 -6.26
N ALA A 85 -27.97 -0.05 -6.15
CA ALA A 85 -28.95 -0.65 -7.05
C ALA A 85 -28.78 -0.15 -8.50
N GLU A 86 -28.63 1.15 -8.70
CA GLU A 86 -28.37 1.72 -10.04
C GLU A 86 -27.03 1.25 -10.61
N ALA A 87 -25.98 1.14 -9.80
CA ALA A 87 -24.70 0.59 -10.25
C ALA A 87 -24.90 -0.81 -10.84
N ARG A 88 -25.57 -1.72 -10.12
CA ARG A 88 -25.89 -3.08 -10.59
C ARG A 88 -26.68 -3.05 -11.91
N GLN A 89 -27.59 -2.09 -12.09
CA GLN A 89 -28.37 -1.96 -13.32
C GLN A 89 -27.52 -1.45 -14.51
N ILE A 90 -26.70 -0.42 -14.28
CA ILE A 90 -25.88 0.20 -15.34
C ILE A 90 -24.77 -0.73 -15.80
N THR A 91 -24.07 -1.36 -14.86
CA THR A 91 -22.86 -2.14 -15.17
C THR A 91 -23.13 -3.63 -15.32
N LYS A 92 -24.31 -4.12 -14.89
CA LYS A 92 -24.62 -5.55 -14.84
C LYS A 92 -23.53 -6.31 -14.06
N ASP A 93 -23.04 -7.42 -14.60
CA ASP A 93 -22.05 -8.29 -13.96
C ASP A 93 -20.63 -7.71 -13.91
N GLU A 94 -20.32 -6.66 -14.71
CA GLU A 94 -18.97 -6.06 -14.79
C GLU A 94 -18.50 -5.50 -13.44
N ALA A 95 -19.42 -4.99 -12.61
CA ALA A 95 -19.12 -4.49 -11.28
C ALA A 95 -19.00 -5.60 -10.22
N ALA A 96 -19.49 -6.82 -10.48
CA ALA A 96 -19.70 -7.83 -9.45
C ALA A 96 -18.39 -8.21 -8.72
N GLY A 97 -17.31 -8.43 -9.49
CA GLY A 97 -16.00 -8.78 -8.93
C GLY A 97 -15.41 -7.65 -8.07
N GLN A 98 -15.48 -6.41 -8.55
CA GLN A 98 -15.01 -5.24 -7.79
C GLN A 98 -15.85 -5.01 -6.54
N LEU A 99 -17.17 -5.16 -6.64
CA LEU A 99 -18.06 -5.00 -5.49
C LEU A 99 -17.79 -6.08 -4.44
N ALA A 100 -17.58 -7.33 -4.85
CA ALA A 100 -17.18 -8.40 -3.94
C ALA A 100 -15.82 -8.10 -3.28
N ALA A 101 -14.84 -7.58 -4.02
CA ALA A 101 -13.54 -7.21 -3.48
C ALA A 101 -13.60 -6.01 -2.51
N ILE A 102 -14.45 -5.03 -2.79
CA ILE A 102 -14.66 -3.86 -1.92
C ILE A 102 -15.38 -4.26 -0.63
N THR A 103 -16.30 -5.23 -0.71
CA THR A 103 -17.18 -5.60 0.41
C THR A 103 -16.62 -6.72 1.30
N GLY A 104 -15.86 -7.65 0.72
CA GLY A 104 -15.27 -8.78 1.42
C GLY A 104 -14.16 -8.36 2.41
N PRO A 105 -13.86 -9.21 3.41
CA PRO A 105 -12.76 -8.97 4.33
C PRO A 105 -11.43 -8.86 3.58
N ARG A 106 -10.57 -7.93 4.00
CA ARG A 106 -9.21 -7.86 3.45
C ARG A 106 -8.44 -9.12 3.83
N GLN A 107 -7.88 -9.78 2.82
CA GLN A 107 -6.98 -10.90 3.05
C GLN A 107 -5.76 -10.43 3.84
N ALA A 108 -5.19 -11.35 4.63
CA ALA A 108 -3.94 -11.08 5.32
C ALA A 108 -2.84 -10.76 4.29
N PHE A 109 -1.99 -9.81 4.65
CA PHE A 109 -0.89 -9.36 3.80
C PHE A 109 0.43 -9.74 4.45
N ALA A 110 1.18 -10.65 3.83
CA ALA A 110 2.41 -11.24 4.41
C ALA A 110 2.23 -11.71 5.86
N GLY A 111 1.14 -12.46 6.10
CA GLY A 111 0.81 -12.98 7.42
C GLY A 111 0.23 -11.94 8.39
N LEU A 112 0.20 -10.65 8.04
CA LEU A 112 -0.43 -9.62 8.85
C LEU A 112 -1.94 -9.57 8.59
N PRO A 113 -2.77 -9.64 9.64
CA PRO A 113 -4.19 -9.41 9.48
C PRO A 113 -4.44 -7.94 9.12
N MET A 114 -5.34 -7.71 8.17
CA MET A 114 -5.65 -6.38 7.64
C MET A 114 -6.97 -5.82 8.21
N ASP A 115 -7.39 -6.33 9.38
CA ASP A 115 -8.62 -5.98 10.10
C ASP A 115 -8.42 -4.89 11.15
N ARG A 116 -7.16 -4.51 11.42
CA ARG A 116 -6.76 -3.49 12.39
C ARG A 116 -5.55 -2.73 11.90
N VAL A 117 -5.29 -1.61 12.56
CA VAL A 117 -4.04 -0.85 12.36
C VAL A 117 -2.86 -1.70 12.81
N GLN A 118 -1.85 -1.80 11.95
CA GLN A 118 -0.56 -2.40 12.27
C GLN A 118 0.45 -1.28 12.49
N VAL A 119 1.31 -1.44 13.49
CA VAL A 119 2.38 -0.47 13.79
C VAL A 119 3.69 -0.97 13.18
N MET A 120 4.36 -0.10 12.44
CA MET A 120 5.65 -0.35 11.82
C MET A 120 6.71 0.54 12.49
N GLY A 121 7.68 -0.08 13.15
CA GLY A 121 8.83 0.60 13.74
C GLY A 121 9.91 0.82 12.68
N ILE A 122 10.52 2.00 12.64
CA ILE A 122 11.53 2.36 11.63
C ILE A 122 12.92 2.20 12.24
N VAL A 123 13.72 1.30 11.68
CA VAL A 123 15.11 1.01 12.08
C VAL A 123 16.05 1.58 11.02
N ASN A 124 16.63 2.75 11.28
CA ASN A 124 17.60 3.35 10.37
C ASN A 124 19.02 2.86 10.69
N VAL A 125 19.69 2.29 9.69
CA VAL A 125 21.07 1.80 9.76
C VAL A 125 21.98 2.74 8.95
N THR A 126 22.03 3.99 9.39
CA THR A 126 22.84 5.06 8.76
C THR A 126 23.91 5.53 9.74
N PRO A 127 25.14 5.82 9.30
CA PRO A 127 26.27 6.24 10.16
C PRO A 127 26.14 7.65 10.76
N ASP A 128 24.92 8.16 10.93
CA ASP A 128 24.65 9.53 11.41
C ASP A 128 24.62 9.62 12.95
N SER A 129 25.28 8.71 13.67
CA SER A 129 25.63 8.86 15.09
C SER A 129 27.15 9.00 15.24
N PHE A 130 27.59 10.24 15.47
CA PHE A 130 28.97 10.60 15.80
C PHE A 130 29.58 9.66 16.86
N SER A 131 30.40 8.69 16.47
CA SER A 131 31.51 8.16 17.27
C SER A 131 32.51 7.36 16.41
N ASP A 132 33.79 7.61 16.67
CA ASP A 132 34.98 7.22 15.89
C ASP A 132 35.30 5.71 15.87
N GLY A 133 34.37 4.88 15.38
CA GLY A 133 34.60 3.43 15.19
C GLY A 133 33.41 2.62 14.64
N GLY A 134 32.38 3.30 14.13
CA GLY A 134 30.95 2.93 14.21
C GLY A 134 30.38 1.75 13.40
N ARG A 135 31.13 1.02 12.55
CA ARG A 135 30.49 0.00 11.68
C ARG A 135 29.76 -1.13 12.45
N PHE A 136 30.28 -1.54 13.60
CA PHE A 136 29.64 -2.56 14.45
C PHE A 136 28.70 -1.96 15.51
N PHE A 137 29.02 -0.76 16.00
CA PHE A 137 28.16 -0.06 16.96
C PHE A 137 26.81 0.31 16.33
N ASP A 138 26.81 0.87 15.12
CA ASP A 138 25.58 1.21 14.38
C ASP A 138 24.69 -0.03 14.11
N THR A 139 25.29 -1.22 13.99
CA THR A 139 24.58 -2.48 13.76
C THR A 139 23.93 -3.01 15.03
N GLU A 140 24.70 -3.14 16.12
CA GLU A 140 24.18 -3.64 17.40
C GLU A 140 23.16 -2.67 18.01
N ASP A 141 23.39 -1.36 17.88
CA ASP A 141 22.46 -0.33 18.32
C ASP A 141 21.16 -0.40 17.51
N ALA A 142 21.21 -0.61 16.20
CA ALA A 142 20.03 -0.81 15.37
C ALA A 142 19.25 -2.08 15.75
N ILE A 143 19.94 -3.17 16.07
CA ILE A 143 19.31 -4.41 16.55
C ILE A 143 18.64 -4.18 17.91
N ALA A 144 19.34 -3.57 18.86
CA ALA A 144 18.82 -3.26 20.18
C ALA A 144 17.60 -2.32 20.09
N HIS A 145 17.67 -1.31 19.23
CA HIS A 145 16.56 -0.39 18.98
C HIS A 145 15.35 -1.10 18.36
N GLY A 146 15.57 -1.98 17.36
CA GLY A 146 14.51 -2.79 16.75
C GLY A 146 13.81 -3.69 17.76
N ARG A 147 14.58 -4.36 18.64
CA ARG A 147 14.03 -5.17 19.74
C ARG A 147 13.22 -4.32 20.73
N GLY A 148 13.70 -3.13 21.06
CA GLY A 148 12.98 -2.18 21.91
C GLY A 148 11.62 -1.81 21.31
N MET A 149 11.58 -1.42 20.03
CA MET A 149 10.32 -1.12 19.34
C MET A 149 9.37 -2.32 19.27
N ALA A 150 9.88 -3.52 19.07
CA ALA A 150 9.06 -4.74 19.09
C ALA A 150 8.46 -4.98 20.50
N ALA A 151 9.24 -4.76 21.56
CA ALA A 151 8.76 -4.85 22.93
C ALA A 151 7.68 -3.80 23.25
N ASP A 152 7.78 -2.61 22.64
CA ASP A 152 6.79 -1.53 22.74
C ASP A 152 5.54 -1.75 21.87
N GLY A 153 5.49 -2.83 21.07
CA GLY A 153 4.32 -3.25 20.31
C GLY A 153 4.39 -3.02 18.80
N ALA A 154 5.54 -2.68 18.23
CA ALA A 154 5.73 -2.68 16.78
C ALA A 154 5.50 -4.10 16.21
N THR A 155 4.58 -4.20 15.25
CA THR A 155 4.25 -5.48 14.60
C THR A 155 5.18 -5.80 13.43
N VAL A 156 5.75 -4.76 12.82
CA VAL A 156 6.73 -4.85 11.73
C VAL A 156 7.90 -3.95 12.07
N LEU A 157 9.11 -4.39 11.74
CA LEU A 157 10.32 -3.56 11.80
C LEU A 157 10.78 -3.27 10.37
N ASP A 158 10.89 -1.99 10.01
CA ASP A 158 11.28 -1.54 8.67
C ASP A 158 12.72 -1.03 8.70
N VAL A 159 13.63 -1.79 8.08
CA VAL A 159 15.07 -1.58 8.18
C VAL A 159 15.58 -0.87 6.92
N GLY A 160 16.08 0.35 7.06
CA GLY A 160 16.64 1.14 5.96
C GLY A 160 18.12 1.41 6.15
N GLY A 161 18.94 1.12 5.13
CA GLY A 161 20.40 1.34 5.15
C GLY A 161 20.84 2.67 4.53
N GLU A 162 19.88 3.41 3.98
CA GLU A 162 20.09 4.61 3.21
C GLU A 162 19.24 5.77 3.75
N SER A 163 19.86 6.94 3.90
CA SER A 163 19.15 8.15 4.31
C SER A 163 18.33 8.71 3.14
N THR A 164 17.03 8.88 3.34
CA THR A 164 16.12 9.53 2.38
C THR A 164 16.05 11.05 2.56
N ARG A 165 16.94 11.63 3.37
CA ARG A 165 16.99 13.08 3.63
C ARG A 165 17.49 13.86 2.40
N PRO A 166 16.97 15.08 2.13
CA PRO A 166 17.45 15.91 1.04
C PRO A 166 18.95 16.20 1.16
N GLY A 167 19.72 15.89 0.11
CA GLY A 167 21.17 16.12 0.05
C GLY A 167 22.05 15.00 0.61
N ALA A 168 21.46 13.86 1.01
CA ALA A 168 22.25 12.67 1.35
C ALA A 168 22.93 12.09 0.10
N GLU A 169 24.21 11.72 0.22
CA GLU A 169 24.92 11.03 -0.85
C GLU A 169 24.33 9.63 -1.08
N PRO A 170 24.11 9.23 -2.34
CA PRO A 170 23.62 7.90 -2.66
C PRO A 170 24.55 6.81 -2.12
N VAL A 171 23.99 5.84 -1.39
CA VAL A 171 24.72 4.65 -0.94
C VAL A 171 24.74 3.62 -2.08
N SER A 172 25.87 2.93 -2.26
CA SER A 172 25.95 1.82 -3.23
C SER A 172 25.10 0.64 -2.76
N THR A 173 24.61 -0.18 -3.70
CA THR A 173 23.85 -1.39 -3.37
C THR A 173 24.59 -2.33 -2.42
N GLU A 174 25.91 -2.53 -2.62
CA GLU A 174 26.71 -3.41 -1.77
C GLU A 174 26.90 -2.84 -0.36
N ASP A 175 27.07 -1.52 -0.24
CA ASP A 175 27.17 -0.86 1.06
C ASP A 175 25.85 -0.91 1.82
N GLU A 176 24.73 -0.70 1.15
CA GLU A 176 23.39 -0.82 1.74
C GLU A 176 23.15 -2.25 2.24
N LEU A 177 23.45 -3.27 1.41
CA LEU A 177 23.34 -4.68 1.80
C LEU A 177 24.23 -5.00 3.01
N THR A 178 25.46 -4.50 3.02
CA THR A 178 26.40 -4.69 4.13
C THR A 178 25.85 -4.10 5.44
N ARG A 179 25.10 -2.99 5.37
CA ARG A 179 24.47 -2.34 6.53
C ARG A 179 23.24 -3.10 7.02
N ILE A 180 22.29 -3.39 6.14
CA ILE A 180 20.98 -3.90 6.56
C ILE A 180 20.96 -5.41 6.81
N THR A 181 21.80 -6.19 6.12
CA THR A 181 21.72 -7.67 6.20
C THR A 181 21.93 -8.19 7.61
N PRO A 182 22.94 -7.74 8.39
CA PRO A 182 23.13 -8.22 9.76
C PRO A 182 21.94 -7.89 10.68
N VAL A 183 21.38 -6.68 10.55
CA VAL A 183 20.24 -6.21 11.35
C VAL A 183 18.98 -7.01 11.02
N ILE A 184 18.65 -7.14 9.74
CA ILE A 184 17.51 -7.94 9.27
C ILE A 184 17.65 -9.40 9.75
N SER A 185 18.84 -9.98 9.62
CA SER A 185 19.11 -11.36 10.02
C SER A 185 18.88 -11.58 11.51
N ALA A 186 19.39 -10.68 12.35
CA ALA A 186 19.24 -10.78 13.80
C ALA A 186 17.77 -10.64 14.23
N LEU A 187 17.07 -9.61 13.73
CA LEU A 187 15.66 -9.36 14.07
C LEU A 187 14.74 -10.48 13.57
N ALA A 188 14.98 -11.00 12.37
CA ALA A 188 14.23 -12.14 11.84
C ALA A 188 14.52 -13.41 12.66
N LYS A 189 15.76 -13.62 13.10
CA LYS A 189 16.13 -14.76 13.97
C LYS A 189 15.42 -14.73 15.32
N ASP A 190 15.15 -13.53 15.83
CA ASP A 190 14.38 -13.31 17.05
C ASP A 190 12.86 -13.49 16.85
N GLY A 191 12.42 -13.79 15.62
CA GLY A 191 11.02 -14.06 15.28
C GLY A 191 10.21 -12.81 14.91
N HIS A 192 10.86 -11.67 14.71
CA HIS A 192 10.17 -10.44 14.28
C HIS A 192 9.86 -10.47 12.79
N LEU A 193 8.74 -9.84 12.40
CA LEU A 193 8.44 -9.57 11.00
C LEU A 193 9.24 -8.34 10.55
N VAL A 194 10.09 -8.52 9.55
CA VAL A 194 11.00 -7.49 9.06
C VAL A 194 10.67 -7.10 7.63
N SER A 195 10.65 -5.79 7.37
CA SER A 195 10.61 -5.13 6.07
C SER A 195 11.97 -4.48 5.80
N ALA A 196 12.33 -4.35 4.53
CA ALA A 196 13.53 -3.66 4.10
C ALA A 196 13.13 -2.40 3.32
N ASP A 197 13.51 -1.23 3.83
CA ASP A 197 13.33 0.05 3.14
C ASP A 197 14.52 0.27 2.19
N THR A 198 14.29 -0.03 0.91
CA THR A 198 15.31 0.10 -0.14
C THR A 198 14.70 0.57 -1.45
N ARG A 199 15.47 1.35 -2.20
CA ARG A 199 15.18 1.74 -3.59
C ARG A 199 15.88 0.87 -4.64
N HIS A 200 16.83 0.04 -4.23
CA HIS A 200 17.64 -0.76 -5.14
C HIS A 200 16.96 -2.12 -5.41
N SER A 201 16.52 -2.34 -6.66
CA SER A 201 15.86 -3.60 -7.05
C SER A 201 16.72 -4.86 -6.82
N ALA A 202 18.04 -4.73 -6.86
CA ALA A 202 18.97 -5.81 -6.52
C ALA A 202 18.92 -6.22 -5.03
N VAL A 203 18.57 -5.28 -4.14
CA VAL A 203 18.32 -5.55 -2.71
C VAL A 203 16.94 -6.18 -2.50
N MET A 204 15.98 -5.88 -3.39
CA MET A 204 14.60 -6.39 -3.34
C MET A 204 14.46 -7.88 -3.69
N GLY A 205 15.51 -8.55 -4.17
CA GLY A 205 15.43 -9.94 -4.58
C GLY A 205 15.41 -10.90 -3.39
N PRO A 206 14.47 -11.88 -3.31
CA PRO A 206 14.53 -12.93 -2.30
C PRO A 206 15.87 -13.68 -2.33
N ALA A 207 16.53 -13.80 -3.49
CA ALA A 207 17.81 -14.47 -3.62
C ALA A 207 18.95 -13.74 -2.87
N SER A 208 19.01 -12.40 -2.91
CA SER A 208 20.13 -11.64 -2.32
C SER A 208 20.12 -11.66 -0.79
N LEU A 209 18.95 -11.74 -0.15
CA LEU A 209 18.83 -11.92 1.30
C LEU A 209 18.70 -13.39 1.74
N ARG A 210 18.05 -14.27 0.95
CA ARG A 210 17.94 -15.72 1.30
C ARG A 210 19.23 -16.51 1.13
N GLU A 211 20.15 -16.12 0.23
CA GLU A 211 21.47 -16.77 0.16
C GLU A 211 22.33 -16.49 1.40
N ARG A 212 22.03 -15.42 2.13
CA ARG A 212 22.80 -14.96 3.30
C ARG A 212 22.12 -15.24 4.64
N VAL A 213 20.84 -15.66 4.62
CA VAL A 213 20.02 -15.96 5.80
C VAL A 213 19.28 -17.28 5.58
N SER A 214 19.58 -18.29 6.43
CA SER A 214 19.16 -19.69 6.27
C SER A 214 17.67 -19.87 5.87
N SER A 215 17.45 -20.76 4.90
CA SER A 215 16.18 -21.02 4.19
C SER A 215 15.03 -21.56 5.05
N THR A 216 15.26 -21.84 6.33
CA THR A 216 14.25 -22.35 7.28
C THR A 216 13.53 -21.24 8.08
N MET A 217 13.90 -19.96 7.89
CA MET A 217 13.46 -18.86 8.75
C MET A 217 12.59 -17.78 8.06
N PHE A 218 12.14 -18.01 6.82
CA PHE A 218 11.33 -17.04 6.05
C PHE A 218 9.88 -17.49 5.82
N PRO A 219 8.94 -17.25 6.76
CA PRO A 219 7.53 -17.18 6.40
C PRO A 219 7.30 -15.86 5.66
N ALA A 220 7.46 -15.85 4.34
CA ALA A 220 7.11 -14.75 3.43
C ALA A 220 7.17 -13.34 4.05
N SER A 221 8.36 -12.95 4.55
CA SER A 221 8.56 -11.64 5.17
C SER A 221 8.28 -10.55 4.15
N LEU A 222 7.48 -9.58 4.55
CA LEU A 222 6.98 -8.52 3.69
C LEU A 222 8.12 -7.62 3.20
N MET A 223 8.54 -7.77 1.94
CA MET A 223 9.29 -6.71 1.24
C MET A 223 8.31 -5.66 0.76
N LYS A 224 8.23 -4.52 1.44
CA LYS A 224 7.49 -3.37 0.94
C LYS A 224 8.41 -2.51 0.08
N VAL A 225 8.06 -2.46 -1.20
CA VAL A 225 8.73 -1.65 -2.22
C VAL A 225 8.16 -0.23 -2.18
N GLN A 226 9.01 0.78 -2.04
CA GLN A 226 8.64 2.16 -2.30
C GLN A 226 9.33 2.63 -3.59
N GLN A 227 8.71 2.32 -4.73
CA GLN A 227 9.08 2.94 -6.02
C GLN A 227 8.45 4.34 -6.06
N ARG A 228 9.26 5.36 -6.32
CA ARG A 228 8.76 6.68 -6.77
C ARG A 228 8.48 6.66 -8.26
#